data_AF-A0A368R1D4-F1
#
_entry.id   AF-A0A368R1D4-F1
#
_cell.length_a   1.000
_cell.length_b   1.000
_cell.length_c   1.000
_cell.angle_alpha   90.00
_cell.angle_beta   90.00
_cell.angle_gamma   90.00
#
_symmetry.space_group_name_H-M   'P 1'
#
loop_
_entity.id
_entity.type
_entity.pdbx_description
1 polymer ?
#
loop_
_entity_poly.entity_id
_entity_poly.type
_entity_poly.pdbx_seq_one_letter_code
_entity_poly.pdbx_strand_id
1 'polypeptide(L)'
;MGFDCVDNDSWIFSPALWGDVDEASVRKAFDGPSDGRLSITAVRRCYHRDARAVRFLDSTKGRGAWAFGWYGAAAHHVQVAADGGDLTVNWPLLGAVRAHERGIHLSVQGKPMPSVELSVASMNDQQTAHLLFCVLSPGFPEIIDAGSPQSQASSPLFRSGTDAMENPTWHVIWESSAGTQILPLYMVSFRPTQRYKRTGSPHEEASIQKKVRLSV
;
A
#
# COMPACT_ATOMS: atom_id res chain seq x y z
N MET A 1 -26.21 3.34 21.70
CA MET A 1 -27.04 3.32 20.48
C MET A 1 -26.59 4.49 19.63
N GLY A 2 -25.74 4.22 18.65
CA GLY A 2 -25.31 5.15 17.61
C GLY A 2 -25.32 4.35 16.32
N PHE A 3 -26.13 4.80 15.37
CA PHE A 3 -26.61 4.02 14.24
C PHE A 3 -25.48 3.79 13.21
N ASP A 4 -25.20 2.52 12.94
CA ASP A 4 -24.57 2.10 11.69
C ASP A 4 -25.55 2.45 10.57
N CYS A 5 -25.11 3.25 9.59
CA CYS A 5 -25.86 3.43 8.35
C CYS A 5 -25.76 2.12 7.55
N VAL A 6 -26.66 1.18 7.84
CA VAL A 6 -26.97 0.09 6.92
C VAL A 6 -27.84 0.71 5.83
N ASP A 7 -27.26 1.06 4.69
CA ASP A 7 -28.09 1.20 3.50
C ASP A 7 -28.57 -0.20 3.07
N ASN A 8 -29.60 -0.25 2.22
CA ASN A 8 -30.31 -1.48 1.82
C ASN A 8 -29.44 -2.58 1.21
N ASP A 9 -28.15 -2.32 0.95
CA ASP A 9 -27.21 -3.28 0.38
C ASP A 9 -26.25 -3.91 1.43
N SER A 10 -26.46 -3.68 2.73
CA SER A 10 -25.64 -4.27 3.81
C SER A 10 -24.16 -3.90 3.69
N TRP A 11 -23.83 -2.63 3.93
CA TRP A 11 -22.45 -2.13 3.91
C TRP A 11 -22.04 -1.60 5.30
N ILE A 12 -20.95 -2.14 5.87
CA ILE A 12 -20.28 -1.56 7.04
C ILE A 12 -19.12 -0.67 6.57
N PHE A 13 -19.42 0.57 6.19
CA PHE A 13 -18.40 1.62 6.05
C PHE A 13 -18.79 2.85 6.86
N SER A 14 -18.21 3.00 8.05
CA SER A 14 -18.32 4.21 8.84
C SER A 14 -16.96 4.90 8.91
N PRO A 15 -16.74 6.03 8.21
CA PRO A 15 -15.55 6.87 8.36
C PRO A 15 -15.28 7.25 9.82
N ALA A 16 -16.35 7.36 10.62
CA ALA A 16 -16.28 7.71 12.04
C ALA A 16 -15.60 6.62 12.89
N LEU A 17 -15.65 5.34 12.48
CA LEU A 17 -14.85 4.29 13.11
C LEU A 17 -13.35 4.53 12.93
N TRP A 18 -12.99 5.27 11.87
CA TRP A 18 -11.62 5.48 11.44
C TRP A 18 -11.16 6.93 11.54
N GLY A 19 -11.79 7.75 12.39
CA GLY A 19 -11.35 9.12 12.67
C GLY A 19 -11.64 10.12 11.54
N ASP A 20 -12.80 10.00 10.91
CA ASP A 20 -13.30 10.89 9.85
C ASP A 20 -12.43 10.88 8.57
N VAL A 21 -11.84 9.73 8.23
CA VAL A 21 -11.09 9.58 6.97
C VAL A 21 -12.03 9.72 5.75
N ASP A 22 -11.87 10.83 5.06
CA ASP A 22 -12.57 11.15 3.81
C ASP A 22 -11.60 11.22 2.60
N GLU A 23 -12.16 11.42 1.41
CA GLU A 23 -11.36 11.53 0.19
C GLU A 23 -10.37 12.70 0.22
N ALA A 24 -10.74 13.82 0.84
CA ALA A 24 -9.89 15.00 0.94
C ALA A 24 -8.64 14.71 1.80
N SER A 25 -8.82 14.01 2.91
CA SER A 25 -7.76 13.58 3.80
C SER A 25 -6.82 12.59 3.12
N VAL A 26 -7.36 11.63 2.34
CA VAL A 26 -6.56 10.68 1.56
C VAL A 26 -5.75 11.39 0.48
N ARG A 27 -6.36 12.35 -0.25
CA ARG A 27 -5.64 13.18 -1.23
C ARG A 27 -4.48 13.92 -0.58
N LYS A 28 -4.72 14.58 0.55
CA LYS A 28 -3.67 15.31 1.29
C LYS A 28 -2.53 14.40 1.74
N ALA A 29 -2.86 13.21 2.25
CA ALA A 29 -1.87 12.22 2.69
C ALA A 29 -1.00 11.70 1.53
N PHE A 30 -1.55 11.64 0.32
CA PHE A 30 -0.82 11.24 -0.88
C PHE A 30 -0.03 12.39 -1.52
N ASP A 31 -0.66 13.55 -1.70
CA ASP A 31 -0.10 14.67 -2.46
C ASP A 31 1.09 15.32 -1.76
N GLY A 32 1.03 15.50 -0.43
CA GLY A 32 2.09 16.12 0.35
C GLY A 32 3.47 15.49 0.10
N PRO A 33 3.64 14.18 0.30
CA PRO A 33 4.90 13.48 0.03
C PRO A 33 5.25 13.34 -1.46
N SER A 34 4.26 13.42 -2.37
CA SER A 34 4.51 13.30 -3.80
C SER A 34 5.26 14.51 -4.38
N ASP A 35 5.15 15.67 -3.74
CA ASP A 35 5.78 16.94 -4.16
C ASP A 35 5.49 17.31 -5.62
N GLY A 36 4.23 17.07 -6.06
CA GLY A 36 3.78 17.31 -7.43
C GLY A 36 4.42 16.41 -8.48
N ARG A 37 5.15 15.36 -8.08
CA ARG A 37 5.67 14.34 -9.01
C ARG A 37 4.56 13.46 -9.57
N LEU A 38 3.42 13.36 -8.88
CA LEU A 38 2.28 12.53 -9.25
C LEU A 38 1.05 13.42 -9.40
N SER A 39 0.17 13.08 -10.35
CA SER A 39 -1.11 13.75 -10.53
C SER A 39 -2.22 12.78 -10.20
N ILE A 40 -2.95 13.01 -9.10
CA ILE A 40 -4.15 12.24 -8.79
C ILE A 40 -5.20 12.50 -9.86
N THR A 41 -5.73 11.43 -10.46
CA THR A 41 -6.82 11.48 -11.44
C THR A 41 -8.17 11.12 -10.84
N ALA A 42 -8.19 10.24 -9.83
CA ALA A 42 -9.40 9.87 -9.11
C ALA A 42 -9.06 9.37 -7.71
N VAL A 43 -10.00 9.57 -6.78
CA VAL A 43 -10.04 8.89 -5.48
C VAL A 43 -11.45 8.33 -5.36
N ARG A 44 -11.58 7.09 -4.94
CA ARG A 44 -12.88 6.46 -4.67
C ARG A 44 -12.79 5.53 -3.48
N ARG A 45 -13.93 5.27 -2.85
CA ARG A 45 -14.05 4.24 -1.82
C ARG A 45 -13.86 2.85 -2.42
N CYS A 46 -13.28 1.97 -1.62
CA CYS A 46 -13.23 0.55 -1.91
C CYS A 46 -14.54 -0.13 -1.49
N TYR A 47 -14.87 -1.23 -2.16
CA TYR A 47 -16.01 -2.09 -1.83
C TYR A 47 -15.52 -3.27 -1.01
N HIS A 48 -16.27 -3.65 0.02
CA HIS A 48 -15.96 -4.81 0.86
C HIS A 48 -17.20 -5.62 1.15
N ARG A 49 -17.06 -6.94 1.13
CA ARG A 49 -18.07 -7.81 1.72
C ARG A 49 -18.09 -7.57 3.23
N ASP A 50 -19.27 -7.52 3.84
CA ASP A 50 -19.43 -7.37 5.29
C ASP A 50 -18.57 -8.34 6.09
N ALA A 51 -18.50 -9.61 5.66
CA ALA A 51 -17.67 -10.62 6.30
C ALA A 51 -16.19 -10.20 6.44
N ARG A 52 -15.63 -9.45 5.49
CA ARG A 52 -14.26 -8.94 5.58
C ARG A 52 -14.16 -7.81 6.59
N ALA A 53 -15.07 -6.83 6.53
CA ALA A 53 -15.08 -5.70 7.47
C ALA A 53 -15.27 -6.19 8.91
N VAL A 54 -16.19 -7.12 9.14
CA VAL A 54 -16.42 -7.75 10.45
C VAL A 54 -15.19 -8.51 10.93
N ARG A 55 -14.56 -9.33 10.08
CA ARG A 55 -13.33 -10.06 10.44
C ARG A 55 -12.18 -9.12 10.80
N PHE A 56 -12.04 -8.00 10.10
CA PHE A 56 -11.05 -6.98 10.42
C PHE A 56 -11.35 -6.34 11.78
N LEU A 57 -12.58 -5.90 12.01
CA LEU A 57 -13.00 -5.32 13.29
C LEU A 57 -12.86 -6.30 14.46
N ASP A 58 -13.13 -7.58 14.24
CA ASP A 58 -12.90 -8.62 15.24
C ASP A 58 -11.41 -8.79 15.54
N SER A 59 -10.55 -8.67 14.53
CA SER A 59 -9.09 -8.78 14.71
C SER A 59 -8.49 -7.60 15.49
N THR A 60 -9.21 -6.46 15.53
CA THR A 60 -8.85 -5.25 16.29
C THR A 60 -9.41 -5.27 17.72
N LYS A 61 -10.40 -6.11 18.04
CA LYS A 61 -10.98 -6.18 19.39
C LYS A 61 -9.92 -6.60 20.42
N GLY A 62 -9.56 -5.68 21.31
CA GLY A 62 -8.65 -5.92 22.44
C GLY A 62 -7.17 -5.97 22.10
N ARG A 63 -6.73 -5.53 20.90
CA ARG A 63 -5.32 -5.60 20.49
C ARG A 63 -4.87 -4.38 19.69
N GLY A 64 -3.95 -3.61 20.29
CA GLY A 64 -3.03 -2.69 19.61
C GLY A 64 -3.65 -1.47 18.91
N ALA A 65 -2.82 -0.46 18.68
CA ALA A 65 -3.19 0.64 17.80
C ALA A 65 -3.31 0.12 16.35
N TRP A 66 -4.35 0.59 15.67
CA TRP A 66 -4.53 0.44 14.23
C TRP A 66 -3.60 1.44 13.53
N ALA A 67 -3.20 1.11 12.31
CA ALA A 67 -2.30 1.94 11.51
C ALA A 67 -2.86 2.15 10.10
N PHE A 68 -2.34 3.14 9.39
CA PHE A 68 -2.64 3.34 7.98
C PHE A 68 -1.40 3.06 7.13
N GLY A 69 -1.63 2.49 5.95
CA GLY A 69 -0.58 2.22 4.98
C GLY A 69 -1.07 2.23 3.54
N TRP A 70 -0.11 2.27 2.62
CA TRP A 70 -0.36 2.31 1.19
C TRP A 70 0.03 0.98 0.57
N TYR A 71 -0.90 0.32 -0.11
CA TYR A 71 -0.60 -0.88 -0.91
C TYR A 71 -0.45 -0.52 -2.38
N GLY A 72 0.68 -0.91 -2.97
CA GLY A 72 0.96 -0.76 -4.40
C GLY A 72 1.30 -2.08 -5.06
N ALA A 73 0.78 -2.26 -6.28
CA ALA A 73 0.95 -3.44 -7.11
C ALA A 73 0.52 -3.13 -8.56
N ALA A 74 0.53 -4.15 -9.42
CA ALA A 74 -0.06 -4.07 -10.75
C ALA A 74 -1.49 -3.53 -10.72
N ALA A 75 -1.82 -2.66 -11.68
CA ALA A 75 -3.10 -1.95 -11.73
C ALA A 75 -4.32 -2.89 -11.56
N HIS A 76 -4.30 -4.04 -12.22
CA HIS A 76 -5.38 -5.03 -12.12
C HIS A 76 -5.50 -5.66 -10.71
N HIS A 77 -4.40 -5.95 -10.02
CA HIS A 77 -4.43 -6.47 -8.65
C HIS A 77 -4.98 -5.42 -7.67
N VAL A 78 -4.57 -4.16 -7.84
CA VAL A 78 -5.08 -3.05 -7.03
C VAL A 78 -6.59 -2.87 -7.24
N GLN A 79 -7.06 -2.92 -8.49
CA GLN A 79 -8.48 -2.81 -8.83
C GLN A 79 -9.30 -3.97 -8.24
N VAL A 80 -8.84 -5.21 -8.42
CA VAL A 80 -9.51 -6.40 -7.86
C VAL A 80 -9.66 -6.28 -6.34
N ALA A 81 -8.60 -5.85 -5.64
CA ALA A 81 -8.65 -5.65 -4.19
C ALA A 81 -9.55 -4.47 -3.78
N ALA A 82 -9.57 -3.38 -4.57
CA ALA A 82 -10.49 -2.25 -4.36
C ALA A 82 -11.96 -2.65 -4.52
N ASP A 83 -12.25 -3.65 -5.34
CA ASP A 83 -13.60 -4.13 -5.66
C ASP A 83 -14.00 -5.36 -4.83
N GLY A 84 -13.36 -5.55 -3.68
CA GLY A 84 -13.71 -6.57 -2.68
C GLY A 84 -13.02 -7.92 -2.87
N GLY A 85 -12.14 -8.06 -3.86
CA GLY A 85 -11.24 -9.21 -4.02
C GLY A 85 -10.10 -9.22 -3.01
N ASP A 86 -9.34 -10.31 -2.94
CA ASP A 86 -8.20 -10.44 -2.03
C ASP A 86 -6.98 -9.63 -2.51
N LEU A 87 -6.15 -9.19 -1.56
CA LEU A 87 -4.86 -8.57 -1.90
C LEU A 87 -3.88 -9.64 -2.36
N THR A 88 -3.10 -9.33 -3.40
CA THR A 88 -2.01 -10.19 -3.86
C THR A 88 -0.68 -9.78 -3.22
N VAL A 89 0.18 -10.75 -2.92
CA VAL A 89 1.56 -10.46 -2.48
C VAL A 89 2.30 -9.62 -3.52
N ASN A 90 2.96 -8.55 -3.07
CA ASN A 90 3.70 -7.61 -3.93
C ASN A 90 5.22 -7.66 -3.71
N TRP A 91 5.71 -8.52 -2.81
CA TRP A 91 7.15 -8.74 -2.62
C TRP A 91 7.93 -9.04 -3.92
N PRO A 92 7.38 -9.74 -4.95
CA PRO A 92 8.14 -10.00 -6.17
C PRO A 92 8.51 -8.70 -6.93
N LEU A 93 7.72 -7.64 -6.77
CA LEU A 93 8.00 -6.32 -7.35
C LEU A 93 9.18 -5.62 -6.67
N LEU A 94 9.40 -5.89 -5.38
CA LEU A 94 10.60 -5.44 -4.65
C LEU A 94 11.83 -6.26 -5.07
N GLY A 95 11.62 -7.54 -5.36
CA GLY A 95 12.68 -8.51 -5.65
C GLY A 95 13.31 -9.07 -4.38
N ALA A 96 13.98 -10.22 -4.50
CA ALA A 96 14.44 -11.00 -3.35
C ALA A 96 15.43 -10.26 -2.43
N VAL A 97 16.13 -9.23 -2.91
CA VAL A 97 17.12 -8.47 -2.12
C VAL A 97 16.48 -7.35 -1.29
N ARG A 98 15.37 -6.76 -1.77
CA ARG A 98 14.74 -5.61 -1.13
C ARG A 98 13.46 -5.96 -0.38
N ALA A 99 12.88 -7.12 -0.67
CA ALA A 99 11.73 -7.60 0.04
C ALA A 99 12.11 -7.94 1.49
N HIS A 100 11.30 -7.48 2.43
CA HIS A 100 11.38 -7.81 3.84
C HIS A 100 10.46 -9.00 4.10
N GLU A 101 10.78 -10.17 3.50
CA GLU A 101 9.98 -11.41 3.45
C GLU A 101 9.09 -11.61 2.20
N ARG A 102 8.47 -12.80 2.10
CA ARG A 102 7.50 -13.16 1.04
C ARG A 102 6.05 -12.77 1.40
N GLY A 103 5.82 -11.48 1.65
CA GLY A 103 4.54 -10.95 2.13
C GLY A 103 3.94 -9.81 1.29
N ILE A 104 2.90 -9.19 1.84
CA ILE A 104 2.32 -7.95 1.37
C ILE A 104 3.02 -6.80 2.06
N HIS A 105 3.67 -5.94 1.28
CA HIS A 105 4.35 -4.74 1.73
C HIS A 105 3.42 -3.54 1.54
N LEU A 106 3.13 -2.84 2.64
CA LEU A 106 2.45 -1.56 2.61
C LEU A 106 3.37 -0.49 3.15
N SER A 107 3.62 0.56 2.38
CA SER A 107 4.41 1.67 2.90
C SER A 107 3.60 2.44 3.95
N VAL A 108 4.26 2.95 4.98
CA VAL A 108 3.57 3.69 6.06
C VAL A 108 2.86 4.93 5.53
N GLN A 109 1.78 5.38 6.20
CA GLN A 109 0.95 6.52 5.76
C GLN A 109 1.75 7.76 5.32
N GLY A 110 2.77 8.15 6.09
CA GLY A 110 3.59 9.34 5.81
C GLY A 110 4.61 9.18 4.68
N LYS A 111 4.80 7.96 4.17
CA LYS A 111 5.77 7.63 3.12
C LYS A 111 5.10 6.80 2.02
N PRO A 112 4.25 7.38 1.15
CA PRO A 112 3.57 6.65 0.08
C PRO A 112 4.50 6.24 -1.07
N MET A 113 5.64 6.91 -1.24
CA MET A 113 6.52 6.75 -2.41
C MET A 113 7.03 5.31 -2.66
N PRO A 114 7.41 4.52 -1.65
CA PRO A 114 7.81 3.13 -1.89
C PRO A 114 6.70 2.29 -2.54
N SER A 115 5.45 2.42 -2.10
CA SER A 115 4.31 1.74 -2.74
C SER A 115 3.97 2.35 -4.11
N VAL A 116 4.13 3.67 -4.29
CA VAL A 116 4.02 4.31 -5.62
C VAL A 116 4.95 3.64 -6.61
N GLU A 117 6.22 3.46 -6.24
CA GLU A 117 7.23 2.87 -7.11
C GLU A 117 6.84 1.46 -7.56
N LEU A 118 6.24 0.65 -6.68
CA LEU A 118 5.70 -0.67 -7.03
C LEU A 118 4.59 -0.58 -8.08
N SER A 119 3.62 0.31 -7.88
CA SER A 119 2.53 0.49 -8.83
C SER A 119 3.03 1.07 -10.17
N VAL A 120 3.99 1.99 -10.12
CA VAL A 120 4.57 2.60 -11.33
C VAL A 120 5.41 1.62 -12.13
N ALA A 121 6.24 0.81 -11.47
CA ALA A 121 7.07 -0.20 -12.15
C ALA A 121 6.24 -1.25 -12.90
N SER A 122 4.98 -1.44 -12.49
CA SER A 122 4.03 -2.35 -13.10
C SER A 122 3.06 -1.71 -14.10
N MET A 123 3.24 -0.41 -14.42
CA MET A 123 2.39 0.25 -15.41
C MET A 123 2.62 -0.29 -16.82
N ASN A 124 1.52 -0.58 -17.49
CA ASN A 124 1.46 -0.87 -18.91
C ASN A 124 1.02 0.40 -19.69
N ASP A 125 0.58 0.21 -20.94
CA ASP A 125 0.16 1.28 -21.85
C ASP A 125 -0.99 2.17 -21.35
N GLN A 126 -1.72 1.76 -20.31
CA GLN A 126 -2.85 2.53 -19.75
C GLN A 126 -2.44 3.81 -19.00
N GLN A 127 -1.13 4.06 -18.86
CA GLN A 127 -0.50 5.27 -18.28
C GLN A 127 -1.06 5.72 -16.92
N THR A 128 -1.79 4.86 -16.22
CA THR A 128 -2.47 5.17 -14.97
C THR A 128 -2.14 4.06 -13.98
N ALA A 129 -1.59 4.46 -12.83
CA ALA A 129 -1.30 3.58 -11.71
C ALA A 129 -2.38 3.75 -10.63
N HIS A 130 -2.49 2.74 -9.78
CA HIS A 130 -3.41 2.74 -8.66
C HIS A 130 -2.68 2.40 -7.36
N LEU A 131 -3.17 2.93 -6.25
CA LEU A 131 -2.77 2.59 -4.88
C LEU A 131 -4.02 2.37 -4.05
N LEU A 132 -3.90 1.52 -3.02
CA LEU A 132 -4.91 1.45 -1.96
C LEU A 132 -4.39 2.18 -0.73
N PHE A 133 -5.23 3.03 -0.16
CA PHE A 133 -5.11 3.48 1.21
C PHE A 133 -5.82 2.46 2.10
N CYS A 134 -5.08 1.80 2.99
CA CYS A 134 -5.58 0.72 3.81
C CYS A 134 -5.49 1.08 5.30
N VAL A 135 -6.46 0.60 6.07
CA VAL A 135 -6.33 0.47 7.52
C VAL A 135 -5.78 -0.91 7.88
N LEU A 136 -4.94 -0.95 8.90
CA LEU A 136 -4.15 -2.10 9.31
C LEU A 136 -4.38 -2.40 10.78
N SER A 137 -4.39 -3.69 11.10
CA SER A 137 -4.28 -4.21 12.47
C SER A 137 -2.94 -4.96 12.61
N PRO A 138 -1.80 -4.23 12.64
CA PRO A 138 -0.47 -4.84 12.60
C PRO A 138 -0.20 -5.67 13.87
N GLY A 139 -0.79 -5.32 15.01
CA GLY A 139 -0.53 -5.99 16.27
C GLY A 139 0.90 -5.73 16.73
N PHE A 140 1.61 -6.77 17.17
CA PHE A 140 3.01 -6.67 17.59
C PHE A 140 3.93 -7.02 16.41
N PRO A 141 4.67 -6.06 15.84
CA PRO A 141 5.52 -6.30 14.68
C PRO A 141 6.87 -6.94 15.06
N GLU A 142 7.37 -7.80 14.19
CA GLU A 142 8.76 -8.25 14.17
C GLU A 142 9.59 -7.35 13.25
N ILE A 143 10.86 -7.07 13.60
CA ILE A 143 11.79 -6.42 12.67
C ILE A 143 12.29 -7.47 11.68
N ILE A 144 12.13 -7.21 10.39
CA ILE A 144 12.54 -8.11 9.33
C ILE A 144 13.55 -7.41 8.42
N ASP A 145 14.74 -7.99 8.29
CA ASP A 145 15.77 -7.44 7.42
C ASP A 145 15.40 -7.60 5.93
N ALA A 146 15.87 -6.66 5.12
CA ALA A 146 15.76 -6.76 3.67
C ALA A 146 16.52 -8.00 3.18
N GLY A 147 15.90 -8.77 2.30
CA GLY A 147 16.46 -10.03 1.82
C GLY A 147 16.13 -11.25 2.67
N SER A 148 15.33 -11.09 3.73
CA SER A 148 14.91 -12.21 4.56
C SER A 148 14.13 -13.26 3.73
N PRO A 149 14.48 -14.55 3.83
CA PRO A 149 13.75 -15.63 3.16
C PRO A 149 12.45 -16.03 3.90
N GLN A 150 12.13 -15.33 4.99
CA GLN A 150 10.96 -15.60 5.83
C GLN A 150 9.66 -15.58 5.02
N SER A 151 8.70 -16.40 5.44
CA SER A 151 7.35 -16.46 4.84
C SER A 151 6.23 -16.56 5.89
N GLN A 152 6.59 -16.53 7.17
CA GLN A 152 5.70 -16.54 8.33
C GLN A 152 6.43 -15.94 9.53
N ALA A 153 5.71 -15.53 10.57
CA ALA A 153 6.30 -15.03 11.81
C ALA A 153 7.35 -15.99 12.40
N SER A 154 8.42 -15.46 13.00
CA SER A 154 9.39 -16.28 13.75
C SER A 154 8.82 -16.83 15.06
N SER A 155 7.77 -16.19 15.58
CA SER A 155 7.10 -16.53 16.83
C SER A 155 5.59 -16.23 16.76
N PRO A 156 4.73 -17.01 17.42
CA PRO A 156 3.29 -16.72 17.52
C PRO A 156 2.94 -15.37 18.17
N LEU A 157 3.91 -14.73 18.82
CA LEU A 157 3.74 -13.40 19.41
C LEU A 157 3.69 -12.29 18.35
N PHE A 158 4.37 -12.49 17.22
CA PHE A 158 4.43 -11.51 16.15
C PHE A 158 3.23 -11.66 15.21
N ARG A 159 2.63 -10.52 14.87
CA ARG A 159 1.43 -10.44 14.01
C ARG A 159 1.70 -9.75 12.68
N SER A 160 2.82 -9.07 12.53
CA SER A 160 3.26 -8.46 11.27
C SER A 160 4.78 -8.32 11.26
N GLY A 161 5.34 -7.91 10.13
CA GLY A 161 6.70 -7.42 9.99
C GLY A 161 6.80 -5.90 9.90
N THR A 162 7.98 -5.36 10.18
CA THR A 162 8.40 -3.98 9.94
C THR A 162 9.87 -3.96 9.53
N ASP A 163 10.30 -2.96 8.76
CA ASP A 163 11.71 -2.78 8.41
C ASP A 163 12.53 -2.09 9.52
N ALA A 164 11.87 -1.34 10.40
CA ALA A 164 12.48 -0.70 11.56
C ALA A 164 11.45 -0.46 12.67
N MET A 165 11.92 -0.32 13.91
CA MET A 165 11.07 0.13 15.04
C MET A 165 10.83 1.63 15.01
N GLU A 166 11.88 2.40 14.73
CA GLU A 166 11.83 3.84 14.64
C GLU A 166 11.76 4.26 13.18
N ASN A 167 10.80 5.13 12.87
CA ASN A 167 10.60 5.67 11.51
C ASN A 167 10.50 4.58 10.41
N PRO A 168 9.62 3.58 10.54
CA PRO A 168 9.48 2.51 9.55
C PRO A 168 9.14 3.03 8.16
N THR A 169 9.50 2.26 7.15
CA THR A 169 9.08 2.46 5.75
C THR A 169 7.95 1.50 5.40
N TRP A 170 8.00 0.27 5.91
CA TRP A 170 7.11 -0.81 5.53
C TRP A 170 6.37 -1.40 6.72
N HIS A 171 5.07 -1.59 6.56
CA HIS A 171 4.34 -2.65 7.23
C HIS A 171 4.36 -3.88 6.33
N VAL A 172 4.74 -5.03 6.88
CA VAL A 172 4.73 -6.29 6.14
C VAL A 172 3.72 -7.24 6.76
N ILE A 173 2.83 -7.78 5.93
CA ILE A 173 1.75 -8.66 6.37
C ILE A 173 1.84 -9.96 5.60
N TRP A 174 1.80 -11.08 6.31
CA TRP A 174 1.78 -12.40 5.68
C TRP A 174 0.48 -12.61 4.88
N GLU A 175 0.60 -13.30 3.75
CA GLU A 175 -0.53 -13.58 2.87
C GLU A 175 -1.68 -14.29 3.60
N SER A 176 -1.35 -15.24 4.48
CA SER A 176 -2.32 -16.04 5.24
C SER A 176 -3.15 -15.22 6.24
N SER A 177 -2.65 -14.07 6.69
CA SER A 177 -3.32 -13.22 7.68
C SER A 177 -3.88 -11.92 7.08
N ALA A 178 -3.52 -11.59 5.84
CA ALA A 178 -3.90 -10.38 5.12
C ALA A 178 -5.41 -10.07 5.19
N GLY A 179 -6.26 -11.07 4.94
CA GLY A 179 -7.73 -10.90 4.94
C GLY A 179 -8.35 -10.54 6.29
N THR A 180 -7.59 -10.60 7.38
CA THR A 180 -8.02 -10.19 8.72
C THR A 180 -7.26 -8.96 9.25
N GLN A 181 -6.12 -8.61 8.65
CA GLN A 181 -5.22 -7.57 9.13
C GLN A 181 -5.15 -6.34 8.22
N ILE A 182 -5.70 -6.43 7.01
CA ILE A 182 -5.74 -5.33 6.04
C ILE A 182 -7.18 -5.14 5.60
N LEU A 183 -7.66 -3.91 5.69
CA LEU A 183 -8.89 -3.48 5.06
C LEU A 183 -8.57 -2.29 4.15
N PRO A 184 -8.64 -2.44 2.81
CA PRO A 184 -8.57 -1.28 1.91
C PRO A 184 -9.69 -0.31 2.26
N LEU A 185 -9.50 1.00 2.09
CA LEU A 185 -10.54 2.00 2.35
C LEU A 185 -10.81 2.85 1.11
N TYR A 186 -9.74 3.28 0.45
CA TYR A 186 -9.81 4.10 -0.76
C TYR A 186 -8.82 3.61 -1.81
N MET A 187 -9.22 3.70 -3.08
CA MET A 187 -8.31 3.55 -4.21
C MET A 187 -7.97 4.93 -4.76
N VAL A 188 -6.67 5.22 -4.85
CA VAL A 188 -6.15 6.44 -5.48
C VAL A 188 -5.62 6.07 -6.85
N SER A 189 -6.16 6.70 -7.89
CA SER A 189 -5.66 6.60 -9.26
C SER A 189 -4.82 7.83 -9.57
N PHE A 190 -3.66 7.62 -10.19
CA PHE A 190 -2.73 8.70 -10.47
C PHE A 190 -1.87 8.42 -11.70
N ARG A 191 -1.19 9.46 -12.18
CA ARG A 191 -0.21 9.39 -13.27
C ARG A 191 1.11 10.04 -12.85
N PRO A 192 2.27 9.49 -13.25
CA PRO A 192 3.53 10.21 -13.13
C PRO A 192 3.52 11.48 -13.98
N THR A 193 3.98 12.59 -13.41
CA THR A 193 4.20 13.83 -14.16
C THR A 193 5.57 13.80 -14.84
N GLN A 194 5.88 14.82 -15.64
CA GLN A 194 7.23 15.00 -16.19
C GLN A 194 8.32 15.07 -15.10
N ARG A 195 8.01 15.64 -13.91
CA ARG A 195 8.96 15.72 -12.80
C ARG A 195 9.39 14.35 -12.30
N TYR A 196 8.45 13.40 -12.24
CA TYR A 196 8.73 12.02 -11.85
C TYR A 196 9.71 11.34 -12.82
N LYS A 197 9.52 11.56 -14.13
CA LYS A 197 10.41 10.98 -15.16
C LYS A 197 11.84 11.49 -15.05
N ARG A 198 12.04 12.77 -14.70
CA ARG A 198 13.37 13.39 -14.55
C ARG A 198 14.15 12.85 -13.35
N THR A 199 13.46 12.40 -12.30
CA THR A 199 14.09 11.77 -11.13
C THR A 199 14.38 10.28 -11.33
N GLY A 200 13.85 9.67 -12.40
CA GLY A 200 13.91 8.23 -12.66
C GLY A 200 15.04 7.74 -13.58
N SER A 201 16.01 8.58 -13.97
CA SER A 201 17.05 8.17 -14.94
C SER A 201 18.49 8.11 -14.37
N PRO A 202 18.89 7.03 -13.68
CA PRO A 202 20.30 6.64 -13.63
C PRO A 202 20.80 6.05 -14.96
N HIS A 203 19.89 5.62 -15.84
CA HIS A 203 20.22 4.83 -17.04
C HIS A 203 20.35 5.64 -18.35
N GLU A 204 19.89 6.89 -18.40
CA GLU A 204 19.93 7.69 -19.62
C GLU A 204 21.21 8.57 -19.70
N GLU A 205 21.75 9.02 -18.57
CA GLU A 205 23.05 9.74 -18.53
C GLU A 205 24.23 8.84 -18.93
N ALA A 206 24.21 7.55 -18.57
CA ALA A 206 25.24 6.59 -18.96
C ALA A 206 25.28 6.33 -20.48
N SER A 207 24.16 6.53 -21.18
CA SER A 207 24.06 6.34 -22.63
C SER A 207 24.54 7.57 -23.41
N ILE A 208 24.35 8.76 -22.85
CA ILE A 208 24.83 10.01 -23.46
C ILE A 208 26.36 10.12 -23.31
N GLN A 209 26.94 9.75 -22.17
CA GLN A 209 28.39 9.77 -21.96
C GLN A 209 29.15 8.69 -22.72
N LYS A 210 28.56 7.51 -22.98
CA LYS A 210 29.17 6.52 -23.87
C LYS A 210 29.21 6.98 -25.33
N LYS A 211 28.21 7.71 -25.81
CA LYS A 211 28.15 8.16 -27.21
C LYS A 211 29.16 9.27 -27.51
N VAL A 212 29.44 10.15 -26.54
CA VAL A 212 30.45 11.21 -26.66
C VAL A 212 31.89 10.66 -26.59
N ARG A 213 32.13 9.56 -25.87
CA ARG A 213 33.47 8.97 -25.72
C ARG A 213 33.90 8.06 -26.87
N LEU A 214 32.96 7.65 -27.72
CA LEU A 214 33.20 6.82 -28.92
C LEU A 214 33.34 7.64 -30.21
N SER A 215 33.28 8.97 -30.11
CA SER A 215 33.36 9.91 -31.25
C SER A 215 34.55 10.87 -31.19
N VAL A 216 35.60 10.52 -30.43
CA VAL A 216 36.91 11.21 -30.41
C VAL A 216 38.02 10.21 -30.70
#